data_AF-T1CL43-F1
#
_entry.id   AF-T1CL43-F1
#
_cell.length_a   1.000
_cell.length_b   1.000
_cell.length_c   1.000
_cell.angle_alpha   90.00
_cell.angle_beta   90.00
_cell.angle_gamma   90.00
#
_symmetry.space_group_name_H-M   'P 1'
#
loop_
_entity.id
_entity.type
_entity.pdbx_description
1 polymer ?
#
loop_
_entity_poly.entity_id
_entity_poly.type
_entity_poly.pdbx_seq_one_letter_code
_entity_poly.pdbx_strand_id
1 'polypeptide(L)'
;DVLAAAWRESYRLLLPGGILAVVIGDALRTDDGRFRLWPNHAETLAAAERLGFDPLPYILWKKPTNKPNAFLGSGFLPPNAYVTLDCEFVLLFRKGRLRRFPRHDPARAASRFAPAERDRWFSQIWEDVRGAPQRGPGGRTGAFPAAIPDRLVRMFSVVGDTVL
;
A
#
# COMPACT_ATOMS: atom_id res chain seq x y z
N ASP A 1 4.51 0.03 -20.48
CA ASP A 1 4.10 0.34 -19.10
C ASP A 1 2.63 -0.02 -18.92
N VAL A 2 2.36 -1.20 -18.36
CA VAL A 2 1.02 -1.82 -18.34
C VAL A 2 0.06 -1.11 -17.37
N LEU A 3 0.60 -0.44 -16.34
CA LEU A 3 -0.21 0.22 -15.31
C LEU A 3 -0.44 1.72 -15.58
N ALA A 4 0.35 2.34 -16.46
CA ALA A 4 0.25 3.78 -16.75
C ALA A 4 -1.16 4.25 -17.15
N ALA A 5 -1.90 3.43 -17.89
CA ALA A 5 -3.28 3.75 -18.27
C ALA A 5 -4.21 3.78 -17.05
N ALA A 6 -4.10 2.78 -16.16
CA ALA A 6 -4.88 2.73 -14.93
C ALA A 6 -4.58 3.93 -14.04
N TRP A 7 -3.30 4.28 -13.85
CA TRP A 7 -2.92 5.44 -13.03
C TRP A 7 -3.46 6.77 -13.57
N ARG A 8 -3.44 6.95 -14.90
CA ARG A 8 -4.01 8.14 -15.55
C ARG A 8 -5.51 8.24 -15.34
N GLU A 9 -6.23 7.12 -15.47
CA GLU A 9 -7.67 7.10 -15.23
C GLU A 9 -8.02 7.29 -13.75
N SER A 10 -7.27 6.70 -12.82
CA SER A 10 -7.42 6.96 -11.38
C SER A 10 -7.23 8.44 -11.06
N TYR A 11 -6.20 9.08 -11.64
CA TYR A 11 -6.00 10.52 -11.48
C TYR A 11 -7.18 11.31 -12.05
N ARG A 12 -7.67 10.96 -13.25
CA ARG A 12 -8.80 11.65 -13.89
C ARG A 12 -10.07 11.56 -13.04
N LEU A 13 -10.39 10.37 -12.54
CA LEU A 13 -11.64 10.06 -11.82
C LEU A 13 -11.66 10.61 -10.39
N LEU A 14 -10.52 10.65 -9.69
CA LEU A 14 -10.49 11.16 -8.33
C LEU A 14 -10.88 12.64 -8.27
N LEU A 15 -11.66 13.01 -7.27
CA LEU A 15 -11.95 14.41 -6.97
C LEU A 15 -10.70 15.11 -6.40
N PRO A 16 -10.57 16.44 -6.50
CA PRO A 16 -9.55 17.18 -5.77
C PRO A 16 -9.62 16.89 -4.26
N GLY A 17 -8.47 16.54 -3.68
CA GLY A 17 -8.34 16.08 -2.30
C GLY A 17 -8.69 14.61 -2.06
N GLY A 18 -9.07 13.87 -3.10
CA GLY A 18 -9.26 12.42 -3.06
C GLY A 18 -7.93 11.69 -2.85
N ILE A 19 -8.01 10.49 -2.29
CA ILE A 19 -6.86 9.66 -1.93
C ILE A 19 -6.80 8.44 -2.86
N LEU A 20 -5.60 8.19 -3.40
CA LEU A 20 -5.25 6.93 -4.05
C LEU A 20 -4.39 6.13 -3.06
N ALA A 21 -4.79 4.88 -2.79
CA ALA A 21 -4.01 3.94 -2.00
C ALA A 21 -3.60 2.75 -2.88
N VAL A 22 -2.32 2.39 -2.85
CA VAL A 22 -1.75 1.30 -3.66
C VAL A 22 -1.00 0.33 -2.76
N VAL A 23 -1.50 -0.90 -2.66
CA VAL A 23 -0.79 -1.99 -1.98
C VAL A 23 0.16 -2.64 -2.98
N ILE A 24 1.46 -2.61 -2.69
CA ILE A 24 2.49 -3.12 -3.60
C ILE A 24 3.67 -3.70 -2.83
N GLY A 25 4.11 -4.88 -3.25
CA GLY A 25 5.35 -5.50 -2.79
C GLY A 25 6.47 -5.32 -3.80
N ASP A 26 7.70 -5.17 -3.32
CA ASP A 26 8.87 -5.34 -4.17
C ASP A 26 9.05 -6.81 -4.56
N ALA A 27 9.87 -7.05 -5.59
CA ALA A 27 10.14 -8.40 -6.05
C ALA A 27 11.63 -8.71 -5.99
N LEU A 28 11.96 -9.88 -5.45
CA LEU A 28 13.29 -10.47 -5.55
C LEU A 28 13.30 -11.50 -6.65
N ARG A 29 14.24 -11.40 -7.59
CA ARG A 29 14.46 -12.39 -8.64
C ARG A 29 15.95 -12.50 -8.96
N THR A 30 16.30 -13.54 -9.69
CA THR A 30 17.59 -13.62 -10.37
C THR A 30 17.31 -13.42 -11.85
N ASP A 31 17.95 -12.43 -12.44
CA ASP A 31 17.87 -12.13 -13.86
C ASP A 31 19.29 -12.05 -14.41
N ASP A 32 19.56 -12.77 -15.49
CA ASP A 32 20.89 -12.90 -16.08
C ASP A 32 22.00 -13.22 -15.06
N GLY A 33 21.75 -14.21 -14.19
CA GLY A 33 22.68 -14.63 -13.14
C GLY A 33 22.85 -13.64 -11.97
N ARG A 34 22.15 -12.50 -11.98
CA ARG A 34 22.25 -11.47 -10.95
C ARG A 34 21.00 -11.47 -10.07
N PHE A 35 21.17 -11.82 -8.80
CA PHE A 35 20.14 -11.65 -7.78
C PHE A 35 20.01 -10.17 -7.43
N ARG A 36 18.80 -9.61 -7.51
CA ARG A 36 18.53 -8.22 -7.15
C ARG A 36 17.10 -8.00 -6.70
N LEU A 37 16.85 -6.81 -6.16
CA LEU A 37 15.53 -6.28 -5.90
C LEU A 37 15.03 -5.53 -7.14
N TRP A 38 13.74 -5.69 -7.44
CA TRP A 38 12.96 -4.81 -8.31
C TRP A 38 12.10 -3.93 -7.40
N PRO A 39 12.44 -2.63 -7.27
CA PRO A 39 11.80 -1.72 -6.32
C PRO A 39 10.47 -1.19 -6.89
N ASN A 40 9.50 -2.09 -7.05
CA ASN A 40 8.19 -1.79 -7.61
C ASN A 40 7.51 -0.61 -6.89
N HIS A 41 7.69 -0.49 -5.58
CA HIS A 41 7.13 0.62 -4.80
C HIS A 41 7.69 1.98 -5.25
N ALA A 42 9.00 2.06 -5.47
CA ALA A 42 9.69 3.30 -5.85
C ALA A 42 9.31 3.72 -7.28
N GLU A 43 9.26 2.77 -8.20
CA GLU A 43 8.80 3.02 -9.57
C GLU A 43 7.35 3.52 -9.61
N THR A 44 6.47 2.91 -8.81
CA THR A 44 5.06 3.29 -8.70
C THR A 44 4.90 4.67 -8.08
N LEU A 45 5.62 4.96 -6.99
CA LEU A 45 5.63 6.27 -6.34
C LEU A 45 6.05 7.37 -7.31
N ALA A 46 7.19 7.19 -7.97
CA ALA A 46 7.70 8.16 -8.92
C ALA A 46 6.76 8.34 -10.14
N ALA A 47 6.10 7.26 -10.58
CA ALA A 47 5.12 7.33 -11.66
C ALA A 47 3.87 8.12 -11.27
N ALA A 48 3.33 7.88 -10.07
CA ALA A 48 2.17 8.62 -9.56
C ALA A 48 2.50 10.12 -9.35
N GLU A 49 3.67 10.43 -8.80
CA GLU A 49 4.13 11.82 -8.63
C GLU A 49 4.23 12.56 -9.97
N ARG A 50 4.84 11.94 -11.00
CA ARG A 50 4.90 12.51 -12.36
C ARG A 50 3.53 12.76 -12.99
N LEU A 51 2.49 12.03 -12.56
CA LEU A 51 1.11 12.25 -13.00
C LEU A 51 0.41 13.42 -12.27
N GLY A 52 1.05 14.00 -11.24
CA GLY A 52 0.54 15.15 -10.51
C GLY A 52 -0.17 14.80 -9.20
N PHE A 53 0.01 13.58 -8.69
CA PHE A 53 -0.35 13.24 -7.32
C PHE A 53 0.68 13.79 -6.32
N ASP A 54 0.23 14.21 -5.14
CA ASP A 54 1.09 14.51 -4.01
C ASP A 54 1.33 13.21 -3.20
N PRO A 55 2.57 12.71 -3.07
CA PRO A 55 2.87 11.59 -2.18
C PRO A 55 2.63 11.95 -0.72
N LEU A 56 2.07 11.03 0.04
CA LEU A 56 1.87 11.12 1.50
C LEU A 56 2.74 10.08 2.21
N PRO A 57 2.92 10.19 3.55
CA PRO A 57 3.56 9.13 4.32
C PRO A 57 2.87 7.79 4.08
N TYR A 58 3.59 6.83 3.50
CA TYR A 58 3.10 5.49 3.22
C TYR A 58 3.18 4.59 4.47
N ILE A 59 2.47 3.47 4.42
CA ILE A 59 2.50 2.45 5.49
C ILE A 59 3.39 1.29 5.04
N LEU A 60 4.24 0.81 5.95
CA LEU A 60 4.96 -0.45 5.84
C LEU A 60 4.11 -1.55 6.47
N TRP A 61 3.54 -2.41 5.64
CA TRP A 61 2.79 -3.56 6.08
C TRP A 61 3.73 -4.75 6.27
N LYS A 62 4.07 -5.05 7.52
CA LYS A 62 4.91 -6.19 7.88
C LYS A 62 4.07 -7.46 7.81
N LYS A 63 4.34 -8.27 6.79
CA LYS A 63 3.70 -9.54 6.50
C LYS A 63 4.70 -10.65 6.83
N PRO A 64 4.86 -11.03 8.12
CA PRO A 64 5.84 -12.01 8.51
C PRO A 64 5.64 -13.29 7.69
N THR A 65 6.72 -13.75 7.07
CA THR A 65 6.68 -14.95 6.24
C THR A 65 6.46 -16.17 7.14
N ASN A 66 5.51 -17.04 6.80
CA ASN A 66 5.26 -18.28 7.55
C ASN A 66 6.37 -19.36 7.41
N LYS A 67 7.53 -19.02 6.82
CA LYS A 67 8.63 -19.96 6.63
C LYS A 67 9.73 -19.70 7.66
N PRO A 68 9.80 -20.47 8.76
CA PRO A 68 10.98 -20.46 9.61
C PRO A 68 12.20 -20.83 8.74
N ASN A 69 13.29 -20.05 8.84
CA ASN A 69 14.55 -20.23 8.10
C ASN A 69 14.59 -19.77 6.63
N ALA A 70 13.75 -18.82 6.22
CA ALA A 70 13.86 -18.18 4.90
C ALA A 70 15.02 -17.16 4.85
N PHE A 71 16.26 -17.63 4.98
CA PHE A 71 17.44 -16.83 4.72
C PHE A 71 17.61 -16.63 3.21
N LEU A 72 17.99 -15.42 2.81
CA LEU A 72 18.32 -15.12 1.43
C LEU A 72 19.84 -15.13 1.26
N GLY A 73 20.32 -15.87 0.26
CA GLY A 73 21.74 -15.98 -0.05
C GLY A 73 22.51 -16.93 0.88
N SER A 74 23.70 -16.55 1.34
CA SER A 74 24.66 -17.43 2.04
C SER A 74 24.36 -17.67 3.53
N GLY A 75 23.14 -17.36 4.00
CA GLY A 75 22.70 -17.66 5.37
C GLY A 75 23.48 -16.86 6.43
N PHE A 76 24.44 -17.51 7.08
CA PHE A 76 25.24 -16.91 8.16
C PHE A 76 26.57 -16.31 7.70
N LEU A 77 26.91 -16.44 6.41
CA LEU A 77 28.22 -16.01 5.90
C LEU A 77 28.12 -14.67 5.17
N PRO A 78 28.87 -13.63 5.57
CA PRO A 78 28.99 -12.41 4.78
C PRO A 78 29.86 -12.64 3.53
N PRO A 79 29.72 -11.82 2.47
CA PRO A 79 28.84 -10.67 2.34
C PRO A 79 27.47 -10.97 1.70
N ASN A 80 27.21 -12.23 1.33
CA ASN A 80 26.07 -12.60 0.48
C ASN A 80 24.85 -13.10 1.27
N ALA A 81 24.79 -12.84 2.57
CA ALA A 81 23.61 -13.04 3.39
C ALA A 81 22.74 -11.78 3.35
N TYR A 82 21.54 -11.88 2.80
CA TYR A 82 20.67 -10.72 2.52
C TYR A 82 19.48 -10.66 3.47
N VAL A 83 19.00 -9.42 3.70
CA VAL A 83 17.80 -9.15 4.50
C VAL A 83 16.56 -9.76 3.83
N THR A 84 15.76 -10.48 4.60
CA THR A 84 14.48 -11.05 4.14
C THR A 84 13.50 -9.93 3.74
N LEU A 85 12.88 -10.08 2.57
CA LEU A 85 11.79 -9.20 2.15
C LEU A 85 10.47 -9.66 2.80
N ASP A 86 10.08 -9.03 3.92
CA ASP A 86 8.91 -9.38 4.73
C ASP A 86 7.86 -8.26 4.81
N CYS A 87 8.04 -7.19 4.04
CA CYS A 87 7.16 -6.03 4.03
C CYS A 87 6.57 -5.80 2.63
N GLU A 88 5.31 -5.36 2.62
CA GLU A 88 4.66 -4.72 1.47
C GLU A 88 4.41 -3.24 1.81
N PHE A 89 4.28 -2.40 0.79
CA PHE A 89 4.03 -0.97 0.93
C PHE A 89 2.56 -0.68 0.66
N VAL A 90 1.94 0.15 1.50
CA VAL A 90 0.69 0.83 1.16
C VAL A 90 1.02 2.28 0.85
N LEU A 91 1.23 2.56 -0.44
CA LEU A 91 1.52 3.89 -0.93
C LEU A 91 0.25 4.73 -0.89
N LEU A 92 0.37 5.97 -0.40
CA LEU A 92 -0.74 6.90 -0.24
C LEU A 92 -0.46 8.17 -1.02
N PHE A 93 -1.44 8.62 -1.79
CA PHE A 93 -1.32 9.79 -2.63
C PHE A 93 -2.58 10.66 -2.55
N ARG A 94 -2.41 11.99 -2.62
CA ARG A 94 -3.53 12.94 -2.69
C ARG A 94 -3.58 13.61 -4.06
N LYS A 95 -4.77 13.76 -4.64
CA LYS A 95 -4.96 14.56 -5.85
C LYS A 95 -5.06 16.06 -5.51
N GLY A 96 -3.96 16.79 -5.64
CA GLY A 96 -3.95 18.25 -5.45
C GLY A 96 -4.30 18.69 -4.02
N ARG A 97 -5.10 19.75 -3.88
CA ARG A 97 -5.36 20.42 -2.59
C ARG A 97 -6.18 19.58 -1.62
N LEU A 98 -6.13 19.95 -0.33
CA LEU A 98 -6.95 19.34 0.72
C LEU A 98 -8.45 19.37 0.39
N ARG A 99 -9.14 18.26 0.62
CA ARG A 99 -10.61 18.18 0.60
C ARG A 99 -11.18 19.05 1.72
N ARG A 100 -12.22 19.84 1.41
CA ARG A 100 -12.90 20.71 2.38
C ARG A 100 -14.29 20.17 2.67
N PHE A 101 -14.75 20.41 3.90
CA PHE A 101 -16.09 20.05 4.34
C PHE A 101 -16.74 21.27 5.02
N PRO A 102 -18.06 21.45 4.90
CA PRO A 102 -18.79 22.41 5.71
C PRO A 102 -18.57 22.19 7.21
N ARG A 103 -18.73 23.26 7.99
CA ARG A 103 -18.74 23.14 9.45
C ARG A 103 -19.92 22.26 9.85
N HIS A 104 -19.70 21.30 10.74
CA HIS A 104 -20.72 20.33 11.19
C HIS A 104 -21.28 19.40 10.09
N ASP A 105 -20.50 19.11 9.05
CA ASP A 105 -20.88 18.14 8.03
C ASP A 105 -21.29 16.78 8.66
N PRO A 106 -22.54 16.32 8.47
CA PRO A 106 -23.07 15.15 9.17
C PRO A 106 -22.42 13.85 8.71
N ALA A 107 -22.08 13.73 7.42
CA ALA A 107 -21.43 12.54 6.87
C ALA A 107 -20.02 12.39 7.44
N ARG A 108 -19.27 13.51 7.52
CA ARG A 108 -17.95 13.55 8.17
C ARG A 108 -18.04 13.24 9.66
N ALA A 109 -19.06 13.72 10.35
CA ALA A 109 -19.29 13.39 11.76
C ALA A 109 -19.60 11.90 11.96
N ALA A 110 -20.39 11.30 11.07
CA ALA A 110 -20.72 9.87 11.08
C ALA A 110 -19.52 8.96 10.73
N SER A 111 -18.50 9.50 10.07
CA SER A 111 -17.29 8.77 9.64
C SER A 111 -16.17 8.80 10.69
N ARG A 112 -16.48 9.14 11.94
CA ARG A 112 -15.50 9.17 13.03
C ARG A 112 -15.06 7.76 13.39
N PHE A 113 -13.75 7.55 13.47
CA PHE A 113 -13.14 6.38 14.08
C PHE A 113 -12.81 6.64 15.55
N ALA A 114 -12.71 5.57 16.34
CA ALA A 114 -12.39 5.61 17.75
C ALA A 114 -10.92 6.00 18.00
N PRO A 115 -10.57 6.54 19.19
CA PRO A 115 -9.18 6.86 19.53
C PRO A 115 -8.22 5.67 19.37
N ALA A 116 -8.62 4.47 19.83
CA ALA A 116 -7.80 3.27 19.69
C ALA A 116 -7.60 2.83 18.23
N GLU A 117 -8.59 3.08 17.36
CA GLU A 117 -8.47 2.86 15.92
C GLU A 117 -7.49 3.86 15.32
N ARG A 118 -7.56 5.14 15.70
CA ARG A 118 -6.63 6.17 15.26
C ARG A 118 -5.18 5.80 15.57
N ASP A 119 -4.91 5.46 16.83
CA ASP A 119 -3.54 5.19 17.28
C ASP A 119 -2.95 3.95 16.59
N ARG A 120 -3.80 2.99 16.24
CA ARG A 120 -3.40 1.78 15.51
C ARG A 120 -3.23 2.02 14.02
N TRP A 121 -4.18 2.67 13.35
CA TRP A 121 -4.22 2.75 11.90
C TRP A 121 -3.30 3.84 11.34
N PHE A 122 -3.09 4.93 12.09
CA PHE A 122 -2.20 6.03 11.67
C PHE A 122 -0.75 5.84 12.15
N SER A 123 -0.36 4.60 12.46
CA SER A 123 1.04 4.18 12.61
C SER A 123 1.65 3.88 11.25
N GLN A 124 2.92 4.21 11.07
CA GLN A 124 3.65 3.93 9.83
C GLN A 124 3.88 2.43 9.60
N ILE A 125 3.90 1.61 10.65
CA ILE A 125 4.15 0.16 10.55
C ILE A 125 2.91 -0.59 11.01
N TRP A 126 2.37 -1.44 10.13
CA TRP A 126 1.27 -2.35 10.44
C TRP A 126 1.79 -3.78 10.54
N GLU A 127 1.70 -4.35 11.73
CA GLU A 127 2.15 -5.73 12.02
C GLU A 127 1.02 -6.63 12.53
N ASP A 128 -0.13 -6.04 12.85
CA ASP A 128 -1.29 -6.70 13.44
C ASP A 128 -2.25 -7.29 12.39
N VAL A 129 -1.93 -7.13 11.10
CA VAL A 129 -2.67 -7.70 9.98
C VAL A 129 -1.84 -8.78 9.30
N ARG A 130 -2.28 -10.04 9.38
CA ARG A 130 -1.62 -11.18 8.72
C ARG A 130 -1.98 -11.24 7.24
N GLY A 131 -1.06 -11.73 6.41
CA GLY A 131 -1.28 -11.91 4.98
C GLY A 131 -2.41 -12.87 4.63
N ALA A 132 -3.13 -12.59 3.53
CA ALA A 132 -4.14 -13.51 3.00
C ALA A 132 -3.52 -14.58 2.10
N PRO A 133 -4.04 -15.83 2.09
CA PRO A 133 -3.61 -16.85 1.15
C PRO A 133 -3.93 -16.44 -0.30
N GLN A 134 -3.00 -16.65 -1.21
CA GLN A 134 -3.24 -16.44 -2.64
C GLN A 134 -3.96 -17.68 -3.20
N ARG A 135 -5.25 -17.55 -3.50
CA ARG A 135 -6.09 -18.62 -4.07
C ARG A 135 -6.56 -18.17 -5.47
N GLY A 136 -5.93 -18.69 -6.52
CA GLY A 136 -6.30 -18.40 -7.91
C GLY A 136 -5.39 -19.10 -8.93
N PRO A 137 -5.81 -19.19 -10.21
CA PRO A 137 -4.98 -19.79 -11.27
C PRO A 137 -3.64 -19.05 -11.37
N GLY A 138 -2.52 -19.77 -11.21
CA GLY A 138 -1.18 -19.19 -11.23
C GLY A 138 -0.70 -18.57 -9.90
N GLY A 139 -1.49 -18.65 -8.81
CA GLY A 139 -1.05 -18.38 -7.44
C GLY A 139 -0.62 -16.94 -7.10
N ARG A 140 -0.68 -15.99 -8.05
CA ARG A 140 -0.25 -14.59 -7.86
C ARG A 140 -1.41 -13.63 -8.09
N THR A 141 -2.29 -13.53 -7.11
CA THR A 141 -3.53 -12.75 -7.21
C THR A 141 -3.45 -11.36 -6.57
N GLY A 142 -2.29 -10.97 -6.01
CA GLY A 142 -2.16 -9.71 -5.26
C GLY A 142 -3.06 -9.65 -4.01
N ALA A 143 -3.43 -10.81 -3.46
CA ALA A 143 -4.39 -10.88 -2.36
C ALA A 143 -3.88 -10.21 -1.08
N PHE A 144 -4.71 -9.34 -0.51
CA PHE A 144 -4.60 -8.79 0.84
C PHE A 144 -5.87 -9.11 1.64
N PRO A 145 -5.80 -9.20 2.98
CA PRO A 145 -6.97 -9.46 3.81
C PRO A 145 -7.90 -8.24 3.81
N ALA A 146 -9.20 -8.45 4.01
CA ALA A 146 -10.22 -7.39 4.06
C ALA A 146 -9.91 -6.28 5.09
N ALA A 147 -9.16 -6.60 6.16
CA ALA A 147 -8.72 -5.62 7.15
C ALA A 147 -7.90 -4.46 6.56
N ILE A 148 -7.17 -4.66 5.46
CA ILE A 148 -6.41 -3.58 4.79
C ILE A 148 -7.36 -2.56 4.15
N PRO A 149 -8.22 -2.92 3.17
CA PRO A 149 -9.15 -1.97 2.59
C PRO A 149 -10.13 -1.40 3.62
N ASP A 150 -10.60 -2.19 4.60
CA ASP A 150 -11.50 -1.69 5.65
C ASP A 150 -10.89 -0.52 6.43
N ARG A 151 -9.60 -0.61 6.80
CA ARG A 151 -8.87 0.51 7.44
C ARG A 151 -8.77 1.69 6.50
N LEU A 152 -8.30 1.47 5.27
CA LEU A 152 -8.05 2.56 4.31
C LEU A 152 -9.34 3.32 3.97
N VAL A 153 -10.45 2.61 3.78
CA VAL A 153 -11.78 3.19 3.58
C VAL A 153 -12.15 4.06 4.77
N ARG A 154 -12.03 3.57 6.01
CA ARG A 154 -12.36 4.36 7.21
C ARG A 154 -11.42 5.53 7.46
N MET A 155 -10.16 5.42 7.06
CA MET A 155 -9.16 6.49 7.23
C MET A 155 -9.34 7.63 6.22
N PHE A 156 -9.71 7.30 4.97
CA PHE A 156 -9.57 8.19 3.82
C PHE A 156 -10.85 8.43 3.01
N SER A 157 -11.99 7.92 3.47
CA SER A 157 -13.32 8.21 2.89
C SER A 157 -14.31 8.64 3.97
N VAL A 158 -15.43 9.19 3.51
CA VAL A 158 -16.56 9.62 4.32
C VAL A 158 -17.80 8.87 3.85
N VAL A 159 -18.74 8.61 4.76
CA VAL A 159 -20.05 7.99 4.46
C VAL A 159 -20.68 8.67 3.23
N GLY A 160 -21.02 7.87 2.22
CA GLY A 160 -21.56 8.33 0.95
C GLY A 160 -20.53 8.53 -0.17
N ASP A 161 -19.22 8.47 0.14
CA ASP A 161 -18.18 8.45 -0.88
C ASP A 161 -18.22 7.17 -1.71
N THR A 162 -17.80 7.27 -2.97
CA THR A 162 -17.52 6.13 -3.83
C THR A 162 -16.07 5.68 -3.65
N VAL A 163 -15.88 4.38 -3.37
CA VAL A 163 -14.58 3.71 -3.36
C VAL A 163 -14.51 2.80 -4.60
N LEU A 164 -13.46 2.95 -5.39
CA LEU A 164 -13.21 2.23 -6.64
C LEU A 164 -12.08 1.21 -6.46
#